data_AF-A0A2U2D5V8-F1
#
_entry.id   AF-A0A2U2D5V8-F1
#
_cell.length_a   1.000
_cell.length_b   1.000
_cell.length_c   1.000
_cell.angle_alpha   90.00
_cell.angle_beta   90.00
_cell.angle_gamma   90.00
#
_symmetry.space_group_name_H-M   'P 1'
#
loop_
_entity.id
_entity.type
_entity.pdbx_description
1 polymer ?
#
loop_
_entity_poly.entity_id
_entity_poly.type
_entity_poly.pdbx_seq_one_letter_code
_entity_poly.pdbx_strand_id
1 'polypeptide(L)'
;MDGFNLRHLALAVALSTGMSTAFAATSNDFVDNAAAGGIAEIETSKLALEKSSSADIKAFANMMIKDHTEANAELKALATKHDIEVPDDTTLVKQAKEKILDMRDESFDAAYANNQVKAHEETIALFKKEAETVTDDKKAGATELKGFAQKMLPALEKHLTAAKELQAKHPSK
;
A
#
# COMPACT_ATOMS: atom_id res chain seq x y z
N MET A 1 -53.52 50.58 -39.67
CA MET A 1 -53.94 49.23 -40.10
C MET A 1 -53.04 48.97 -41.30
N ASP A 2 -51.94 48.24 -41.23
CA ASP A 2 -51.57 47.01 -40.51
C ASP A 2 -50.04 47.05 -40.28
N GLY A 3 -49.35 46.34 -39.40
CA GLY A 3 -49.59 45.17 -38.58
C GLY A 3 -48.18 44.68 -38.20
N PHE A 4 -47.86 44.67 -36.91
CA PHE A 4 -46.58 44.28 -36.33
C PHE A 4 -46.27 42.80 -36.62
N ASN A 5 -45.02 42.42 -36.91
CA ASN A 5 -44.46 41.11 -36.52
C ASN A 5 -42.93 41.03 -36.68
N LEU A 6 -42.25 41.00 -35.54
CA LEU A 6 -40.84 40.68 -35.35
C LEU A 6 -40.71 39.15 -35.21
N ARG A 7 -39.88 38.49 -36.02
CA ARG A 7 -39.43 37.12 -35.74
C ARG A 7 -37.96 36.93 -36.11
N HIS A 8 -37.19 36.59 -35.08
CA HIS A 8 -35.78 36.24 -35.09
C HIS A 8 -35.47 35.02 -35.96
N LEU A 9 -34.29 35.01 -36.58
CA LEU A 9 -33.64 33.76 -36.97
C LEU A 9 -32.18 33.79 -36.51
N ALA A 10 -31.91 32.95 -35.52
CA ALA A 10 -30.59 32.67 -34.97
C ALA A 10 -29.79 31.80 -35.96
N LEU A 11 -28.47 32.06 -36.06
CA LEU A 11 -27.52 31.14 -36.67
C LEU A 11 -26.70 30.50 -35.54
N ALA A 12 -26.94 29.21 -35.32
CA ALA A 12 -26.25 28.40 -34.32
C ALA A 12 -24.84 28.04 -34.80
N VAL A 13 -23.83 28.35 -33.99
CA VAL A 13 -22.49 27.79 -34.10
C VAL A 13 -22.45 26.56 -33.18
N ALA A 14 -22.41 25.36 -33.76
CA ALA A 14 -22.14 24.14 -33.02
C ALA A 14 -20.68 23.74 -33.24
N LEU A 15 -19.80 24.19 -32.33
CA LEU A 15 -18.45 23.63 -32.18
C LEU A 15 -18.49 22.67 -30.99
N SER A 16 -18.69 21.37 -31.25
CA SER A 16 -18.58 20.34 -30.22
C SER A 16 -17.14 19.83 -30.17
N THR A 17 -16.28 20.51 -29.43
CA THR A 17 -15.04 19.90 -28.94
C THR A 17 -15.40 18.98 -27.77
N GLY A 18 -15.41 17.68 -28.01
CA GLY A 18 -15.48 16.67 -26.96
C GLY A 18 -14.22 16.77 -26.10
N MET A 19 -14.33 17.42 -24.95
CA MET A 19 -13.29 17.42 -23.93
C MET A 19 -13.17 15.98 -23.41
N SER A 20 -12.09 15.28 -23.74
CA SER A 20 -11.72 14.07 -23.02
C SER A 20 -11.42 14.47 -21.58
N THR A 21 -12.39 14.28 -20.68
CA THR A 21 -12.15 14.38 -19.25
C THR A 21 -11.25 13.21 -18.87
N ALA A 22 -9.94 13.43 -18.83
CA ALA A 22 -9.05 12.56 -18.09
C ALA A 22 -9.55 12.58 -16.65
N PHE A 23 -10.22 11.52 -16.22
CA PHE A 23 -10.56 11.36 -14.81
C PHE A 23 -9.24 11.27 -14.04
N ALA A 24 -9.06 12.16 -13.05
CA ALA A 24 -7.94 12.05 -12.14
C ALA A 24 -8.05 10.70 -11.40
N ALA A 25 -6.91 10.02 -11.26
CA ALA A 25 -6.84 8.79 -10.47
C ALA A 25 -7.37 9.03 -9.06
N THR A 26 -8.04 8.03 -8.49
CA THR A 26 -8.63 8.14 -7.15
C THR A 26 -7.62 7.71 -6.09
N SER A 27 -7.46 8.51 -5.02
CA SER A 27 -6.68 8.10 -3.85
C SER A 27 -7.41 6.99 -3.07
N ASN A 28 -6.66 6.09 -2.44
CA ASN A 28 -7.23 5.04 -1.60
C ASN A 28 -6.31 4.75 -0.40
N ASP A 29 -6.80 5.06 0.81
CA ASP A 29 -6.02 4.92 2.04
C ASP A 29 -5.47 3.51 2.27
N PHE A 30 -6.23 2.46 1.93
CA PHE A 30 -5.75 1.09 2.08
C PHE A 30 -4.57 0.83 1.15
N VAL A 31 -4.68 1.23 -0.12
CA VAL A 31 -3.62 1.08 -1.12
C VAL A 31 -2.37 1.87 -0.72
N ASP A 32 -2.54 3.12 -0.31
CA ASP A 32 -1.43 3.99 0.11
C ASP A 32 -0.67 3.40 1.30
N ASN A 33 -1.40 2.98 2.35
CA ASN A 33 -0.79 2.44 3.55
C ASN A 33 -0.19 1.04 3.32
N ALA A 34 -0.84 0.18 2.54
CA ALA A 34 -0.32 -1.15 2.22
C ALA A 34 0.94 -1.07 1.35
N ALA A 35 0.99 -0.17 0.36
CA ALA A 35 2.16 0.05 -0.46
C ALA A 35 3.34 0.62 0.35
N ALA A 36 3.08 1.65 1.17
CA ALA A 36 4.11 2.23 2.04
C ALA A 36 4.63 1.23 3.08
N GLY A 37 3.73 0.45 3.70
CA GLY A 37 4.08 -0.62 4.62
C GLY A 37 4.95 -1.69 3.96
N GLY A 38 4.52 -2.23 2.81
CA GLY A 38 5.26 -3.27 2.10
C GLY A 38 6.63 -2.83 1.61
N ILE A 39 6.80 -1.58 1.17
CA ILE A 39 8.13 -1.05 0.82
C ILE A 39 9.00 -0.87 2.06
N ALA A 40 8.43 -0.40 3.18
CA ALA A 40 9.16 -0.31 4.44
C ALA A 40 9.67 -1.68 4.93
N GLU A 41 8.86 -2.73 4.81
CA GLU A 41 9.27 -4.09 5.14
C GLU A 41 10.47 -4.55 4.29
N ILE A 42 10.42 -4.34 2.97
CA ILE A 42 11.53 -4.67 2.07
C ILE A 42 12.82 -3.92 2.45
N GLU A 43 12.73 -2.61 2.69
CA GLU A 43 13.91 -1.80 2.98
C GLU A 43 14.49 -2.11 4.37
N THR A 44 13.65 -2.34 5.39
CA THR A 44 14.11 -2.76 6.72
C THR A 44 14.78 -4.14 6.67
N SER A 45 14.25 -5.08 5.88
CA SER A 45 14.85 -6.39 5.69
C SER A 45 16.16 -6.35 4.92
N LYS A 46 16.30 -5.49 3.90
CA LYS A 46 17.60 -5.27 3.23
C LYS A 46 18.64 -4.77 4.22
N LEU A 47 18.29 -3.81 5.07
CA LEU A 47 19.18 -3.34 6.13
C LEU A 47 19.56 -4.47 7.09
N ALA A 48 18.62 -5.37 7.43
CA ALA A 48 18.91 -6.52 8.27
C ALA A 48 19.93 -7.49 7.65
N LEU A 49 19.88 -7.70 6.33
CA LEU A 49 20.90 -8.48 5.61
C LEU A 49 22.30 -7.84 5.69
N GLU A 50 22.36 -6.51 5.70
CA GLU A 50 23.62 -5.75 5.80
C GLU A 50 24.18 -5.69 7.22
N LYS A 51 23.33 -5.53 8.23
CA LYS A 51 23.73 -5.22 9.61
C LYS A 51 23.82 -6.44 10.51
N SER A 52 22.96 -7.43 10.31
CA SER A 52 22.92 -8.60 11.18
C SER A 52 23.99 -9.62 10.79
N SER A 53 24.55 -10.30 11.78
CA SER A 53 25.30 -11.54 11.56
C SER A 53 24.46 -12.79 11.84
N SER A 54 23.25 -12.65 12.38
CA SER A 54 22.43 -13.78 12.79
C SER A 54 21.79 -14.49 11.60
N ALA A 55 21.90 -15.82 11.56
CA ALA A 55 21.38 -16.63 10.47
C ALA A 55 19.84 -16.61 10.39
N ASP A 56 19.16 -16.57 11.54
CA ASP A 56 17.70 -16.53 11.62
C ASP A 56 17.13 -15.16 11.21
N ILE A 57 17.76 -14.06 11.61
CA ILE A 57 17.43 -12.70 11.16
C ILE A 57 17.57 -12.62 9.63
N LYS A 58 18.67 -13.13 9.07
CA LYS A 58 18.86 -13.15 7.61
C LYS A 58 17.84 -14.02 6.88
N ALA A 59 17.51 -15.17 7.44
CA ALA A 59 16.48 -16.04 6.85
C ALA A 59 15.11 -15.35 6.85
N PHE A 60 14.74 -14.73 7.96
CA PHE A 60 13.50 -13.96 8.08
C PHE A 60 13.47 -12.77 7.11
N ALA A 61 14.55 -12.00 7.03
CA ALA A 61 14.66 -10.87 6.13
C ALA A 61 14.50 -11.27 4.65
N ASN A 62 15.07 -12.40 4.23
CA ASN A 62 14.88 -12.90 2.87
C ASN A 62 13.41 -13.31 2.58
N MET A 63 12.73 -13.91 3.57
CA MET A 63 11.29 -14.22 3.46
C MET A 63 10.48 -12.95 3.27
N MET A 64 10.72 -11.91 4.08
CA MET A 64 10.04 -10.61 3.97
C MET A 64 10.26 -9.97 2.59
N ILE A 65 11.52 -9.88 2.14
CA ILE A 65 11.83 -9.28 0.84
C ILE A 65 11.07 -9.99 -0.29
N LYS A 66 11.09 -11.32 -0.30
CA LYS A 66 10.41 -12.10 -1.33
C LYS A 66 8.90 -11.87 -1.31
N ASP A 67 8.27 -12.12 -0.17
CA ASP A 67 6.81 -12.15 -0.08
C ASP A 67 6.20 -10.74 -0.22
N HIS A 68 6.83 -9.71 0.36
CA HIS A 68 6.36 -8.33 0.19
C HIS A 68 6.62 -7.78 -1.22
N THR A 69 7.69 -8.21 -1.91
CA THR A 69 7.90 -7.82 -3.32
C THR A 69 6.77 -8.35 -4.19
N GLU A 70 6.37 -9.61 -3.99
CA GLU A 70 5.26 -10.23 -4.72
C GLU A 70 3.92 -9.53 -4.39
N ALA A 71 3.64 -9.27 -3.11
CA ALA A 71 2.42 -8.59 -2.68
C ALA A 71 2.32 -7.16 -3.21
N ASN A 72 3.42 -6.39 -3.20
CA ASN A 72 3.45 -5.03 -3.72
C ASN A 72 3.22 -4.99 -5.23
N ALA A 73 3.77 -5.96 -5.98
CA ALA A 73 3.55 -6.07 -7.42
C ALA A 73 2.07 -6.35 -7.73
N GLU A 74 1.44 -7.26 -6.98
CA GLU A 74 0.00 -7.56 -7.12
C GLU A 74 -0.86 -6.35 -6.77
N LEU A 75 -0.57 -5.64 -5.67
CA LEU A 75 -1.29 -4.43 -5.27
C LEU A 75 -1.16 -3.32 -6.33
N LYS A 76 0.05 -3.08 -6.86
CA LYS A 76 0.30 -2.07 -7.91
C LYS A 76 -0.45 -2.39 -9.19
N ALA A 77 -0.48 -3.67 -9.60
CA ALA A 77 -1.25 -4.12 -10.75
C ALA A 77 -2.76 -3.89 -10.54
N LEU A 78 -3.25 -4.17 -9.34
CA LEU A 78 -4.65 -3.95 -9.00
C LEU A 78 -5.01 -2.46 -8.98
N ALA A 79 -4.18 -1.64 -8.36
CA ALA A 79 -4.37 -0.19 -8.33
C ALA A 79 -4.39 0.40 -9.75
N THR A 80 -3.44 -0.02 -10.60
CA THR A 80 -3.39 0.39 -12.02
C THR A 80 -4.64 -0.02 -12.78
N LYS A 81 -5.14 -1.24 -12.58
CA LYS A 81 -6.36 -1.76 -13.23
C LYS A 81 -7.60 -0.91 -12.89
N HIS A 82 -7.63 -0.28 -11.72
CA HIS A 82 -8.78 0.47 -11.22
C HIS A 82 -8.54 1.98 -11.18
N ASP A 83 -7.51 2.49 -11.86
CA ASP A 83 -7.15 3.91 -11.87
C ASP A 83 -7.00 4.51 -10.45
N ILE A 84 -6.45 3.70 -9.54
CA ILE A 84 -6.10 4.11 -8.18
C ILE A 84 -4.65 4.58 -8.17
N GLU A 85 -4.42 5.78 -7.64
CA GLU A 85 -3.07 6.31 -7.53
C GLU A 85 -2.27 5.53 -6.49
N VAL A 86 -1.01 5.25 -6.81
CA VAL A 86 -0.03 4.70 -5.86
C VAL A 86 1.15 5.66 -5.84
N PRO A 87 1.63 6.10 -4.66
CA PRO A 87 2.81 6.94 -4.59
C PRO A 87 4.00 6.26 -5.30
N ASP A 88 4.85 7.06 -5.93
CA ASP A 88 5.99 6.52 -6.66
C ASP A 88 7.00 5.83 -5.73
N ASP A 89 7.75 4.87 -6.27
CA ASP A 89 8.70 4.07 -5.51
C ASP A 89 9.76 4.93 -4.78
N THR A 90 10.16 6.09 -5.33
CA THR A 90 11.13 7.00 -4.69
C THR A 90 10.55 7.61 -3.42
N THR A 91 9.30 8.05 -3.49
CA THR A 91 8.55 8.59 -2.36
C THR A 91 8.37 7.52 -1.27
N LEU A 92 7.96 6.31 -1.63
CA LEU A 92 7.77 5.21 -0.68
C LEU A 92 9.10 4.79 -0.02
N VAL A 93 10.19 4.69 -0.79
CA VAL A 93 11.52 4.38 -0.25
C VAL A 93 12.02 5.49 0.70
N LYS A 94 11.73 6.75 0.40
CA LYS A 94 12.05 7.86 1.32
C LYS A 94 11.31 7.70 2.65
N GLN A 95 10.01 7.44 2.62
CA GLN A 95 9.20 7.19 3.82
C GLN A 95 9.69 5.98 4.61
N ALA A 96 10.06 4.90 3.92
CA ALA A 96 10.65 3.72 4.53
C ALA A 96 11.94 4.04 5.29
N LYS A 97 12.84 4.82 4.67
CA LYS A 97 14.10 5.25 5.30
C LYS A 97 13.88 6.13 6.52
N GLU A 98 12.89 7.02 6.48
CA GLU A 98 12.51 7.84 7.63
C GLU A 98 12.08 6.97 8.82
N LYS A 99 11.20 5.98 8.59
CA LYS A 99 10.79 5.02 9.64
C LYS A 99 11.95 4.20 10.21
N ILE A 100 12.90 3.80 9.36
CA ILE A 100 14.11 3.07 9.80
C ILE A 100 14.97 3.92 10.75
N LEU A 101 15.08 5.23 10.51
CA LEU A 101 15.93 6.11 11.32
C LEU A 101 15.43 6.29 12.75
N ASP A 102 14.12 6.10 12.97
CA ASP A 102 13.48 6.15 14.29
C ASP A 102 13.78 4.90 15.15
N MET A 103 14.35 3.85 14.57
CA MET A 103 14.77 2.64 15.30
C MET A 103 16.15 2.86 15.94
N ARG A 104 16.20 3.53 17.10
CA ARG A 104 17.41 3.66 17.92
C ARG A 104 17.05 3.43 19.38
N ASP A 105 17.89 2.64 20.07
CA ASP A 105 18.07 2.53 21.54
C ASP A 105 18.41 1.09 22.02
N GLU A 106 18.52 0.11 21.12
CA GLU A 106 18.89 -1.28 21.45
C GLU A 106 19.81 -1.95 20.41
N SER A 107 20.18 -3.23 20.61
CA SER A 107 20.96 -3.97 19.60
C SER A 107 20.17 -4.07 18.29
N PHE A 108 20.86 -4.05 17.15
CA PHE A 108 20.19 -4.07 15.85
C PHE A 108 19.20 -5.24 15.68
N ASP A 109 19.61 -6.46 16.06
CA ASP A 109 18.78 -7.66 15.90
C ASP A 109 17.50 -7.59 16.76
N ALA A 110 17.61 -7.10 18.00
CA ALA A 110 16.46 -6.88 18.88
C ALA A 110 15.52 -5.80 18.33
N ALA A 111 16.07 -4.65 17.90
CA ALA A 111 15.29 -3.57 17.27
C ALA A 111 14.53 -4.06 16.05
N TYR A 112 15.22 -4.82 15.19
CA TYR A 112 14.63 -5.39 13.99
C TYR A 112 13.47 -6.34 14.35
N ALA A 113 13.69 -7.30 15.25
CA ALA A 113 12.66 -8.25 15.65
C ALA A 113 11.44 -7.57 16.30
N ASN A 114 11.67 -6.61 17.21
CA ASN A 114 10.61 -5.83 17.86
C ASN A 114 9.77 -5.04 16.85
N ASN A 115 10.44 -4.33 15.93
CA ASN A 115 9.76 -3.54 14.92
C ASN A 115 8.96 -4.43 13.96
N GLN A 116 9.49 -5.59 13.57
CA GLN A 116 8.81 -6.55 12.72
C GLN A 116 7.52 -7.06 13.36
N VAL A 117 7.51 -7.35 14.66
CA VAL A 117 6.27 -7.71 15.38
C VAL A 117 5.26 -6.57 15.32
N LYS A 118 5.66 -5.35 15.69
CA LYS A 118 4.77 -4.18 15.72
C LYS A 118 4.19 -3.87 14.33
N ALA A 119 5.03 -3.84 13.30
CA ALA A 119 4.63 -3.53 11.94
C ALA A 119 3.67 -4.59 11.37
N HIS A 120 3.88 -5.87 11.69
CA HIS A 120 2.97 -6.94 11.28
C HIS A 120 1.64 -6.90 12.02
N GLU A 121 1.61 -6.57 13.31
CA GLU A 121 0.35 -6.37 14.05
C GLU A 121 -0.48 -5.22 13.46
N GLU A 122 0.17 -4.08 13.17
CA GLU A 122 -0.47 -2.93 12.51
C GLU A 122 -0.96 -3.27 11.10
N THR A 123 -0.16 -4.00 10.31
CA THR A 123 -0.51 -4.42 8.95
C THR A 123 -1.67 -5.41 8.94
N ILE A 124 -1.69 -6.38 9.86
CA ILE A 124 -2.81 -7.31 10.00
C ILE A 124 -4.10 -6.56 10.36
N ALA A 125 -4.04 -5.56 11.25
CA ALA A 125 -5.21 -4.75 11.58
C ALA A 125 -5.74 -3.97 10.36
N LEU A 126 -4.84 -3.37 9.56
CA LEU A 126 -5.18 -2.70 8.31
C LEU A 126 -5.87 -3.67 7.33
N PHE A 127 -5.28 -4.86 7.13
CA PHE A 127 -5.80 -5.86 6.18
C PHE A 127 -7.11 -6.49 6.66
N LYS A 128 -7.30 -6.72 7.97
CA LYS A 128 -8.58 -7.19 8.51
C LYS A 128 -9.69 -6.18 8.27
N LYS A 129 -9.41 -4.89 8.52
CA LYS A 129 -10.37 -3.81 8.26
C LYS A 129 -10.82 -3.80 6.79
N GLU A 130 -9.88 -3.90 5.85
CA GLU A 130 -10.23 -3.94 4.42
C GLU A 130 -10.99 -5.23 4.06
N ALA A 131 -10.52 -6.39 4.56
CA ALA A 131 -11.13 -7.70 4.32
C ALA A 131 -12.58 -7.82 4.83
N GLU A 132 -12.92 -7.06 5.87
CA GLU A 132 -14.25 -7.03 6.50
C GLU A 132 -15.14 -5.89 5.98
N THR A 133 -14.60 -4.98 5.17
CA THR A 133 -15.35 -3.83 4.66
C THR A 133 -16.53 -4.29 3.79
N VAL A 134 -17.67 -3.61 3.99
CA VAL A 134 -18.81 -3.70 3.07
C VAL A 134 -18.46 -2.88 1.84
N THR A 135 -18.38 -3.54 0.68
CA THR A 135 -17.95 -2.91 -0.56
C THR A 135 -19.10 -2.10 -1.17
N ASP A 136 -18.75 -0.96 -1.75
CA ASP A 136 -19.62 -0.20 -2.64
C ASP A 136 -19.04 -0.38 -4.05
N ASP A 137 -19.75 -1.05 -4.94
CA ASP A 137 -19.30 -1.33 -6.31
C ASP A 137 -19.04 -0.07 -7.14
N LYS A 138 -19.48 1.11 -6.64
CA LYS A 138 -19.15 2.41 -7.24
C LYS A 138 -17.76 2.93 -6.87
N LYS A 139 -17.12 2.36 -5.85
CA LYS A 139 -15.74 2.68 -5.48
C LYS A 139 -14.80 1.82 -6.30
N ALA A 140 -13.84 2.48 -6.96
CA ALA A 140 -12.84 1.83 -7.78
C ALA A 140 -12.14 0.70 -7.03
N GLY A 141 -12.20 -0.52 -7.59
CA GLY A 141 -11.48 -1.70 -7.10
C GLY A 141 -11.91 -2.25 -5.74
N ALA A 142 -13.00 -1.78 -5.13
CA ALA A 142 -13.35 -2.14 -3.75
C ALA A 142 -13.49 -3.66 -3.52
N THR A 143 -14.12 -4.37 -4.45
CA THR A 143 -14.32 -5.83 -4.35
C THR A 143 -13.00 -6.59 -4.50
N GLU A 144 -12.17 -6.21 -5.44
CA GLU A 144 -10.85 -6.82 -5.62
C GLU A 144 -9.85 -6.47 -4.50
N LEU A 145 -9.89 -5.25 -3.95
CA LEU A 145 -9.05 -4.85 -2.82
C LEU A 145 -9.40 -5.62 -1.55
N LYS A 146 -10.69 -5.80 -1.28
CA LYS A 146 -11.18 -6.71 -0.23
C LYS A 146 -10.66 -8.13 -0.45
N GLY A 147 -10.76 -8.66 -1.67
CA GLY A 147 -10.27 -10.00 -2.01
C GLY A 147 -8.75 -10.13 -1.84
N PHE A 148 -7.99 -9.11 -2.25
CA PHE A 148 -6.54 -9.02 -2.03
C PHE A 148 -6.22 -9.04 -0.53
N ALA A 149 -6.91 -8.23 0.28
CA ALA A 149 -6.70 -8.20 1.71
C ALA A 149 -6.95 -9.56 2.36
N GLN A 150 -8.06 -10.23 2.01
CA GLN A 150 -8.38 -11.59 2.47
C GLN A 150 -7.30 -12.61 2.08
N LYS A 151 -6.79 -12.53 0.85
CA LYS A 151 -5.76 -13.43 0.33
C LYS A 151 -4.42 -13.28 1.07
N MET A 152 -4.05 -12.06 1.47
CA MET A 152 -2.76 -11.79 2.11
C MET A 152 -2.73 -12.10 3.61
N LEU A 153 -3.88 -12.08 4.30
CA LEU A 153 -3.96 -12.28 5.75
C LEU A 153 -3.24 -13.54 6.26
N PRO A 154 -3.38 -14.74 5.64
CA PRO A 154 -2.66 -15.93 6.11
C PRO A 154 -1.13 -15.79 6.06
N ALA A 155 -0.59 -15.10 5.04
CA ALA A 155 0.84 -14.85 4.94
C ALA A 155 1.31 -13.88 6.03
N LEU A 156 0.57 -12.78 6.24
CA LEU A 156 0.86 -11.80 7.29
C LEU A 156 0.83 -12.42 8.69
N GLU A 157 -0.14 -13.29 8.99
CA GLU A 157 -0.23 -14.01 10.27
C GLU A 157 0.95 -14.99 10.47
N LYS A 158 1.39 -15.66 9.39
CA LYS A 158 2.60 -16.49 9.42
C LYS A 158 3.86 -15.64 9.67
N HIS A 159 3.97 -14.49 9.02
CA HIS A 159 5.09 -13.57 9.22
C HIS A 159 5.14 -13.04 10.64
N LEU A 160 4.00 -12.64 11.22
CA LEU A 160 3.90 -12.22 12.62
C LEU A 160 4.35 -13.34 13.59
N THR A 161 3.95 -14.58 13.31
CA THR A 161 4.37 -15.74 14.12
C THR A 161 5.89 -15.89 14.09
N ALA A 162 6.50 -15.85 12.91
CA ALA A 162 7.95 -15.91 12.75
C ALA A 162 8.68 -14.71 13.38
N ALA A 163 8.10 -13.51 13.32
CA ALA A 163 8.64 -12.32 13.97
C ALA A 163 8.63 -12.45 15.49
N LYS A 164 7.57 -13.02 16.09
CA LYS A 164 7.49 -13.30 17.54
C LYS A 164 8.50 -14.35 17.98
N GLU A 165 8.73 -15.39 17.18
CA GLU A 165 9.79 -16.37 17.43
C GLU A 165 11.18 -15.73 17.38
N LEU A 166 11.40 -14.81 16.44
CA LEU A 166 12.65 -14.06 16.31
C LEU A 166 12.86 -13.14 17.51
N GLN A 167 11.83 -12.39 17.92
CA GLN A 167 11.85 -11.52 19.10
C GLN A 167 12.21 -12.30 20.37
N ALA A 168 11.66 -13.51 20.55
CA ALA A 168 11.98 -14.35 21.69
C ALA A 168 13.45 -14.82 21.73
N LYS A 169 14.08 -14.96 20.55
CA LYS A 169 15.51 -15.34 20.42
C LYS A 169 16.46 -14.15 20.54
N HIS A 170 15.97 -12.95 20.25
CA HIS A 170 16.74 -11.70 20.26
C HIS A 170 16.11 -10.67 21.21
N PRO A 171 16.01 -10.96 22.53
CA PRO A 171 15.38 -10.05 23.47
C PRO A 171 16.17 -8.74 23.59
N SER A 172 15.44 -7.64 23.79
CA SER A 172 16.01 -6.38 24.25
C SER A 172 16.79 -6.60 25.54
N LYS A 173 17.94 -5.93 25.68
CA LYS A 173 18.76 -5.99 26.90
C LYS A 173 18.16 -5.17 28.03
#